data_AF-A0A6P6MWG5-F1
#
_entry.id   AF-A0A6P6MWG5-F1
#
_cell.length_a   1.000
_cell.length_b   1.000
_cell.length_c   1.000
_cell.angle_alpha   90.00
_cell.angle_beta   90.00
_cell.angle_gamma   90.00
#
_symmetry.space_group_name_H-M   'P 1'
#
loop_
_entity.id
_entity.type
_entity.pdbx_description
1 polymer ?
#
loop_
_entity_poly.entity_id
_entity_poly.type
_entity_poly.pdbx_seq_one_letter_code
_entity_poly.pdbx_strand_id
1 'polypeptide(L)'
;MESKPNLRFEAGELVLRPSKKAAPLEKIHLSEVAKGVPFVPKDPEAVLEEAKVRVIQGGGCPFDDLLLQSQSAIQFGQYRGKTFKWMLENDLGYSLMVLSGHQREREAGRLDRGALMANKDVFLKYACTFEKVAEAIKVRRQREGTISGCEGDCLVGFGIYNRHTFKELYEAKDRERKSYVDFIKGSKTSAGSKMDALKKYILQREQKKSRAKGRKPFASSASSASQPVPHTSHLASPPPTQSSLSQPSYSTRANRCRSSGFSHGGGDTGASTTTNLNADPLTSFGAKSRSKAGVSSF
;
A
#
# COMPACT_ATOMS: atom_id res chain seq x y z
N MET A 1 -23.24 -5.75 -17.14
CA MET A 1 -21.81 -6.01 -16.79
C MET A 1 -21.68 -6.25 -15.29
N GLU A 2 -20.72 -7.06 -14.81
CA GLU A 2 -20.49 -7.31 -13.37
C GLU A 2 -19.27 -6.59 -12.80
N SER A 3 -19.45 -5.84 -11.71
CA SER A 3 -18.37 -5.12 -11.02
C SER A 3 -17.56 -5.96 -10.03
N LYS A 4 -18.17 -6.96 -9.37
CA LYS A 4 -17.52 -7.83 -8.38
C LYS A 4 -16.49 -8.78 -9.03
N PRO A 5 -15.29 -9.00 -8.45
CA PRO A 5 -14.31 -9.95 -8.96
C PRO A 5 -14.62 -11.39 -8.54
N ASN A 6 -14.37 -12.34 -9.43
CA ASN A 6 -14.39 -13.78 -9.17
C ASN A 6 -13.10 -14.22 -8.46
N LEU A 7 -13.02 -13.90 -7.16
CA LEU A 7 -11.90 -14.29 -6.29
C LEU A 7 -11.75 -15.83 -6.27
N ARG A 8 -10.52 -16.31 -6.46
CA ARG A 8 -10.20 -17.75 -6.44
C ARG A 8 -10.00 -18.25 -5.00
N PHE A 9 -10.56 -19.42 -4.70
CA PHE A 9 -10.41 -20.10 -3.40
C PHE A 9 -9.90 -21.54 -3.57
N GLU A 10 -9.04 -21.98 -2.65
CA GLU A 10 -8.58 -23.36 -2.51
C GLU A 10 -8.68 -23.72 -1.02
N ALA A 11 -9.29 -24.86 -0.68
CA ALA A 11 -9.59 -25.26 0.72
C ALA A 11 -10.34 -24.19 1.57
N GLY A 12 -11.03 -23.23 0.94
CA GLY A 12 -11.71 -22.10 1.58
C GLY A 12 -10.87 -20.84 1.77
N GLU A 13 -9.54 -20.95 1.63
CA GLU A 13 -8.59 -19.82 1.68
C GLU A 13 -8.46 -19.11 0.32
N LEU A 14 -8.00 -17.85 0.33
CA LEU A 14 -7.79 -17.05 -0.86
C LEU A 14 -6.54 -17.50 -1.63
N VAL A 15 -6.69 -17.79 -2.94
CA VAL A 15 -5.57 -18.20 -3.79
C VAL A 15 -4.71 -17.00 -4.16
N LEU A 16 -3.63 -16.81 -3.42
CA LEU A 16 -2.70 -15.70 -3.63
C LEU A 16 -1.81 -15.87 -4.88
N ARG A 17 -1.58 -17.10 -5.34
CA ARG A 17 -0.71 -17.38 -6.51
C ARG A 17 -1.31 -16.88 -7.84
N PRO A 18 -0.47 -16.41 -8.80
CA PRO A 18 -0.94 -16.01 -10.12
C PRO A 18 -1.68 -17.15 -10.84
N SER A 19 -2.69 -16.79 -11.63
CA SER A 19 -3.42 -17.72 -12.48
C SER A 19 -2.58 -18.11 -13.71
N LYS A 20 -3.00 -19.16 -14.43
CA LYS A 20 -2.43 -19.53 -15.74
C LYS A 20 -2.45 -18.36 -16.76
N LYS A 21 -3.33 -17.37 -16.59
CA LYS A 21 -3.42 -16.16 -17.43
C LYS A 21 -2.47 -15.04 -16.97
N ALA A 22 -2.06 -15.02 -15.69
CA ALA A 22 -1.16 -14.01 -15.12
C ALA A 22 0.32 -14.41 -15.15
N ALA A 23 0.63 -15.69 -14.90
CA ALA A 23 1.98 -16.23 -14.86
C ALA A 23 2.92 -15.85 -16.05
N PRO A 24 2.49 -15.77 -17.33
CA PRO A 24 3.39 -15.37 -18.40
C PRO A 24 3.66 -13.86 -18.46
N LEU A 25 2.81 -13.02 -17.85
CA LEU A 25 2.87 -11.56 -18.02
C LEU A 25 4.08 -10.92 -17.33
N GLU A 26 4.57 -11.50 -16.24
CA GLU A 26 5.81 -11.06 -15.57
C GLU A 26 7.02 -11.14 -16.52
N LYS A 27 7.16 -12.27 -17.24
CA LYS A 27 8.27 -12.47 -18.19
C LYS A 27 8.17 -11.52 -19.39
N ILE A 28 6.94 -11.27 -19.88
CA ILE A 28 6.69 -10.29 -20.95
C ILE A 28 7.09 -8.90 -20.47
N HIS A 29 6.61 -8.47 -19.30
CA HIS A 29 6.92 -7.17 -18.71
C HIS A 29 8.42 -6.95 -18.48
N LEU A 30 9.14 -7.95 -17.96
CA LEU A 30 10.59 -7.88 -17.80
C LEU A 30 11.31 -7.73 -19.16
N SER A 31 10.80 -8.36 -20.22
CA SER A 31 11.33 -8.19 -21.59
C SER A 31 11.04 -6.81 -22.20
N GLU A 32 9.97 -6.12 -21.77
CA GLU A 32 9.66 -4.74 -22.16
C GLU A 32 10.54 -3.75 -21.40
N VAL A 33 10.72 -3.95 -20.09
CA VAL A 33 11.62 -3.15 -19.25
C VAL A 33 13.07 -3.29 -19.72
N ALA A 34 13.51 -4.48 -20.13
CA ALA A 34 14.84 -4.71 -20.70
C ALA A 34 15.08 -3.97 -22.04
N LYS A 35 14.02 -3.59 -22.77
CA LYS A 35 14.11 -2.73 -23.97
C LYS A 35 14.19 -1.23 -23.64
N GLY A 36 14.17 -0.87 -22.35
CA GLY A 36 14.37 0.51 -21.88
C GLY A 36 13.22 1.48 -22.16
N VAL A 37 12.06 1.00 -22.67
CA VAL A 37 10.93 1.87 -23.06
C VAL A 37 10.33 2.57 -21.83
N PRO A 38 10.37 3.91 -21.74
CA PRO A 38 9.78 4.61 -20.60
C PRO A 38 8.26 4.50 -20.61
N PHE A 39 7.67 4.06 -19.51
CA PHE A 39 6.21 4.08 -19.34
C PHE A 39 5.78 5.36 -18.62
N VAL A 40 4.97 6.17 -19.30
CA VAL A 40 4.29 7.33 -18.70
C VAL A 40 2.89 6.87 -18.22
N PRO A 41 2.58 6.96 -16.92
CA PRO A 41 1.24 6.69 -16.42
C PRO A 41 0.23 7.69 -17.00
N LYS A 42 -0.91 7.17 -17.49
CA LYS A 42 -2.05 8.02 -17.86
C LYS A 42 -2.56 8.73 -16.61
N ASP A 43 -3.04 9.96 -16.79
CA ASP A 43 -3.71 10.74 -15.76
C ASP A 43 -5.02 10.05 -15.29
N PRO A 44 -5.58 10.44 -14.13
CA PRO A 44 -6.76 9.79 -13.59
C PRO A 44 -8.03 9.92 -14.45
N GLU A 45 -8.13 10.97 -15.27
CA GLU A 45 -9.32 11.26 -16.09
C GLU A 45 -9.30 10.40 -17.36
N ALA A 46 -8.17 10.32 -18.07
CA ALA A 46 -8.02 9.41 -19.19
C ALA A 46 -8.21 7.93 -18.80
N VAL A 47 -7.80 7.52 -17.59
CA VAL A 47 -8.10 6.17 -17.06
C VAL A 47 -9.59 5.97 -16.78
N LEU A 48 -10.29 7.01 -16.34
CA LEU A 48 -11.73 7.01 -16.08
C LEU A 48 -12.56 6.99 -17.38
N GLU A 49 -12.19 7.78 -18.39
CA GLU A 49 -12.87 7.77 -19.70
C GLU A 49 -12.72 6.42 -20.40
N GLU A 50 -11.53 5.82 -20.37
CA GLU A 50 -11.36 4.45 -20.87
C GLU A 50 -12.19 3.42 -20.07
N ALA A 51 -12.41 3.63 -18.77
CA ALA A 51 -13.30 2.78 -17.99
C ALA A 51 -14.77 2.97 -18.40
N LYS A 52 -15.25 4.22 -18.55
CA LYS A 52 -16.60 4.54 -19.06
C LYS A 52 -16.85 3.90 -20.42
N VAL A 53 -15.90 4.01 -21.36
CA VAL A 53 -16.01 3.39 -22.70
C VAL A 53 -16.17 1.87 -22.59
N ARG A 54 -15.33 1.19 -21.78
CA ARG A 54 -15.45 -0.27 -21.55
C ARG A 54 -16.76 -0.66 -20.88
N VAL A 55 -17.27 0.17 -19.95
CA VAL A 55 -18.54 -0.05 -19.27
C VAL A 55 -19.73 0.07 -20.23
N ILE A 56 -19.76 1.11 -21.07
CA ILE A 56 -20.81 1.33 -22.07
C ILE A 56 -20.79 0.19 -23.11
N GLN A 57 -19.61 -0.15 -23.65
CA GLN A 57 -19.44 -1.28 -24.57
C GLN A 57 -19.85 -2.63 -23.94
N GLY A 58 -19.69 -2.79 -22.63
CA GLY A 58 -20.10 -3.97 -21.86
C GLY A 58 -21.56 -3.99 -21.41
N GLY A 59 -22.41 -3.06 -21.87
CA GLY A 59 -23.81 -2.94 -21.45
C GLY A 59 -23.96 -2.67 -19.95
N GLY A 60 -23.11 -1.80 -19.40
CA GLY A 60 -23.10 -1.38 -18.01
C GLY A 60 -23.46 0.10 -17.83
N CYS A 61 -23.77 0.49 -16.59
CA CYS A 61 -24.08 1.87 -16.26
C CYS A 61 -22.78 2.69 -16.09
N PRO A 62 -22.51 3.75 -16.89
CA PRO A 62 -21.32 4.59 -16.74
C PRO A 62 -21.37 5.53 -15.52
N PHE A 63 -22.40 5.41 -14.67
CA PHE A 63 -22.54 6.11 -13.40
C PHE A 63 -22.42 5.16 -12.18
N ASP A 64 -22.22 3.85 -12.39
CA ASP A 64 -21.89 2.91 -11.32
C ASP A 64 -20.39 3.05 -10.98
N ASP A 65 -20.14 3.75 -9.88
CA ASP A 65 -18.81 4.06 -9.34
C ASP A 65 -17.96 2.80 -9.11
N LEU A 66 -18.57 1.68 -8.71
CA LEU A 66 -17.87 0.40 -8.46
C LEU A 66 -17.59 -0.35 -9.77
N LEU A 67 -18.49 -0.26 -10.75
CA LEU A 67 -18.31 -0.83 -12.07
C LEU A 67 -17.25 -0.08 -12.88
N LEU A 68 -17.24 1.26 -12.83
CA LEU A 68 -16.16 2.09 -13.39
C LEU A 68 -14.81 1.69 -12.79
N GLN A 69 -14.72 1.63 -11.46
CA GLN A 69 -13.53 1.15 -10.75
C GLN A 69 -13.12 -0.26 -11.21
N SER A 70 -14.07 -1.19 -11.39
CA SER A 70 -13.78 -2.55 -11.87
C SER A 70 -13.13 -2.60 -13.27
N GLN A 71 -13.41 -1.61 -14.13
CA GLN A 71 -12.91 -1.49 -15.51
C GLN A 71 -11.76 -0.49 -15.68
N SER A 72 -11.40 0.26 -14.64
CA SER A 72 -10.21 1.11 -14.60
C SER A 72 -8.94 0.30 -14.85
N ALA A 73 -8.05 0.86 -15.68
CA ALA A 73 -6.81 0.20 -16.08
C ALA A 73 -5.67 0.44 -15.07
N ILE A 74 -4.97 -0.62 -14.70
CA ILE A 74 -3.74 -0.59 -13.92
C ILE A 74 -2.65 0.18 -14.67
N GLN A 75 -1.98 1.12 -14.00
CA GLN A 75 -0.85 1.90 -14.55
C GLN A 75 0.52 1.45 -14.02
N PHE A 76 0.60 0.43 -13.16
CA PHE A 76 1.83 -0.01 -12.49
C PHE A 76 2.20 -1.47 -12.78
N GLY A 77 3.51 -1.75 -12.83
CA GLY A 77 4.08 -3.10 -12.87
C GLY A 77 3.66 -3.96 -14.07
N GLN A 78 3.71 -5.28 -13.87
CA GLN A 78 3.50 -6.30 -14.92
C GLN A 78 2.05 -6.48 -15.41
N TYR A 79 1.10 -5.78 -14.78
CA TYR A 79 -0.32 -5.87 -15.11
C TYR A 79 -0.87 -4.57 -15.71
N ARG A 80 0.00 -3.67 -16.18
CA ARG A 80 -0.37 -2.47 -16.94
C ARG A 80 -1.40 -2.77 -18.04
N GLY A 81 -2.42 -1.93 -18.14
CA GLY A 81 -3.51 -2.07 -19.11
C GLY A 81 -4.51 -3.21 -18.82
N LYS A 82 -4.30 -4.05 -17.79
CA LYS A 82 -5.34 -4.93 -17.27
C LYS A 82 -6.27 -4.15 -16.34
N THR A 83 -7.51 -4.59 -16.19
CA THR A 83 -8.49 -3.92 -15.31
C THR A 83 -8.30 -4.30 -13.85
N PHE A 84 -8.80 -3.46 -12.94
CA PHE A 84 -8.75 -3.73 -11.50
C PHE A 84 -9.48 -5.04 -11.13
N LYS A 85 -10.63 -5.35 -11.78
CA LYS A 85 -11.31 -6.65 -11.63
C LYS A 85 -10.42 -7.81 -12.06
N TRP A 86 -9.84 -7.72 -13.27
CA TRP A 86 -8.96 -8.77 -13.80
C TRP A 86 -7.79 -9.06 -12.85
N MET A 87 -7.22 -8.02 -12.24
CA MET A 87 -6.07 -8.14 -11.34
C MET A 87 -6.41 -8.91 -10.05
N LEU A 88 -7.51 -8.59 -9.37
CA LEU A 88 -7.95 -9.32 -8.16
C LEU A 88 -8.34 -10.77 -8.46
N GLU A 89 -8.88 -11.05 -9.66
CA GLU A 89 -9.17 -12.42 -10.10
C GLU A 89 -7.89 -13.23 -10.39
N ASN A 90 -6.88 -12.61 -11.03
CA ASN A 90 -5.77 -13.35 -11.65
C ASN A 90 -4.44 -13.29 -10.89
N ASP A 91 -4.18 -12.29 -10.06
CA ASP A 91 -3.03 -12.28 -9.13
C ASP A 91 -3.34 -11.46 -7.86
N LEU A 92 -4.00 -12.11 -6.91
CA LEU A 92 -4.35 -11.49 -5.64
C LEU A 92 -3.10 -11.30 -4.76
N GLY A 93 -2.10 -12.18 -4.80
CA GLY A 93 -0.89 -12.07 -3.99
C GLY A 93 -0.07 -10.82 -4.31
N TYR A 94 0.09 -10.53 -5.62
CA TYR A 94 0.69 -9.29 -6.10
C TYR A 94 -0.19 -8.07 -5.77
N SER A 95 -1.52 -8.19 -5.91
CA SER A 95 -2.46 -7.12 -5.53
C SER A 95 -2.31 -6.74 -4.06
N LEU A 96 -2.31 -7.73 -3.15
CA LEU A 96 -2.11 -7.51 -1.73
C LEU A 96 -0.75 -6.85 -1.42
N MET A 97 0.32 -7.25 -2.12
CA MET A 97 1.66 -6.65 -1.98
C MET A 97 1.68 -5.17 -2.35
N VAL A 98 1.10 -4.80 -3.50
CA VAL A 98 1.06 -3.39 -3.93
C VAL A 98 0.19 -2.57 -2.99
N LEU A 99 -0.97 -3.08 -2.58
CA LEU A 99 -1.91 -2.36 -1.74
C LEU A 99 -1.43 -2.21 -0.29
N SER A 100 -0.81 -3.25 0.30
CA SER A 100 -0.23 -3.18 1.64
C SER A 100 0.97 -2.21 1.68
N GLY A 101 1.77 -2.19 0.62
CA GLY A 101 2.84 -1.21 0.41
C GLY A 101 2.31 0.22 0.28
N HIS A 102 1.33 0.44 -0.62
CA HIS A 102 0.75 1.75 -0.88
C HIS A 102 0.14 2.41 0.37
N GLN A 103 -0.56 1.62 1.19
CA GLN A 103 -1.10 2.11 2.46
C GLN A 103 0.02 2.61 3.40
N ARG A 104 1.15 1.89 3.49
CA ARG A 104 2.33 2.39 4.24
C ARG A 104 2.93 3.65 3.63
N GLU A 105 2.94 3.81 2.31
CA GLU A 105 3.43 5.03 1.66
C GLU A 105 2.56 6.24 2.04
N ARG A 106 1.23 6.08 2.03
CA ARG A 106 0.29 7.11 2.51
C ARG A 106 0.43 7.38 4.01
N GLU A 107 0.51 6.35 4.84
CA GLU A 107 0.69 6.46 6.31
C GLU A 107 2.05 7.09 6.70
N ALA A 108 3.08 6.92 5.89
CA ALA A 108 4.38 7.58 6.05
C ALA A 108 4.39 9.07 5.62
N GLY A 109 3.24 9.64 5.25
CA GLY A 109 3.12 11.04 4.88
C GLY A 109 3.44 11.37 3.42
N ARG A 110 3.50 10.37 2.52
CA ARG A 110 3.61 10.66 1.08
C ARG A 110 2.26 11.15 0.55
N LEU A 111 2.13 12.47 0.46
CA LEU A 111 0.95 13.17 -0.06
C LEU A 111 0.98 13.36 -1.58
N ASP A 112 1.92 12.74 -2.30
CA ASP A 112 2.05 12.91 -3.75
C ASP A 112 0.80 12.41 -4.50
N ARG A 113 0.19 13.32 -5.26
CA ARG A 113 -1.01 13.07 -6.07
C ARG A 113 -0.69 12.67 -7.51
N GLY A 114 0.56 12.29 -7.80
CA GLY A 114 0.98 11.85 -9.13
C GLY A 114 0.11 10.69 -9.62
N ALA A 115 -0.17 10.65 -10.93
CA ALA A 115 -1.19 9.78 -11.52
C ALA A 115 -1.06 8.29 -11.15
N LEU A 116 0.18 7.81 -10.97
CA LEU A 116 0.45 6.44 -10.51
C LEU A 116 -0.09 6.17 -9.10
N MET A 117 0.03 7.12 -8.17
CA MET A 117 -0.48 6.99 -6.81
C MET A 117 -2.00 7.19 -6.74
N ALA A 118 -2.56 8.08 -7.56
CA ALA A 118 -4.01 8.19 -7.73
C ALA A 118 -4.61 6.87 -8.26
N ASN A 119 -3.98 6.22 -9.25
CA ASN A 119 -4.39 4.92 -9.75
C ASN A 119 -4.34 3.83 -8.67
N LYS A 120 -3.31 3.82 -7.82
CA LYS A 120 -3.26 2.96 -6.62
C LYS A 120 -4.33 3.30 -5.57
N ASP A 121 -4.62 4.58 -5.31
CA ASP A 121 -5.66 5.01 -4.36
C ASP A 121 -7.05 4.49 -4.78
N VAL A 122 -7.38 4.62 -6.08
CA VAL A 122 -8.67 4.11 -6.61
C VAL A 122 -8.69 2.57 -6.64
N PHE A 123 -7.58 1.90 -6.97
CA PHE A 123 -7.50 0.44 -6.87
C PHE A 123 -7.66 -0.05 -5.43
N LEU A 124 -7.13 0.69 -4.44
CA LEU A 124 -7.32 0.41 -3.02
C LEU A 124 -8.78 0.57 -2.60
N LYS A 125 -9.46 1.66 -3.00
CA LYS A 125 -10.91 1.88 -2.75
C LYS A 125 -11.73 0.69 -3.27
N TYR A 126 -11.48 0.30 -4.51
CA TYR A 126 -12.12 -0.84 -5.16
C TYR A 126 -11.88 -2.15 -4.39
N ALA A 127 -10.62 -2.50 -4.14
CA ALA A 127 -10.25 -3.74 -3.45
C ALA A 127 -10.82 -3.83 -2.03
N CYS A 128 -10.84 -2.72 -1.29
CA CYS A 128 -11.40 -2.64 0.06
C CYS A 128 -12.93 -2.76 0.12
N THR A 129 -13.63 -2.72 -1.02
CA THR A 129 -15.09 -2.98 -1.08
C THR A 129 -15.41 -4.47 -0.87
N PHE A 130 -14.42 -5.36 -1.00
CA PHE A 130 -14.57 -6.80 -0.82
C PHE A 130 -13.94 -7.24 0.51
N GLU A 131 -14.76 -7.58 1.50
CA GLU A 131 -14.34 -7.83 2.89
C GLU A 131 -13.15 -8.78 3.03
N LYS A 132 -13.19 -9.96 2.37
CA LYS A 132 -12.08 -10.92 2.39
C LYS A 132 -10.77 -10.36 1.81
N VAL A 133 -10.83 -9.41 0.87
CA VAL A 133 -9.64 -8.73 0.33
C VAL A 133 -9.16 -7.67 1.31
N ALA A 134 -10.05 -6.86 1.89
CA ALA A 134 -9.70 -5.88 2.94
C ALA A 134 -9.06 -6.56 4.16
N GLU A 135 -9.59 -7.71 4.58
CA GLU A 135 -9.02 -8.55 5.63
C GLU A 135 -7.65 -9.11 5.23
N ALA A 136 -7.50 -9.66 4.02
CA ALA A 136 -6.21 -10.16 3.56
C ALA A 136 -5.14 -9.04 3.45
N ILE A 137 -5.53 -7.81 3.11
CA ILE A 137 -4.65 -6.63 3.17
C ILE A 137 -4.27 -6.32 4.63
N LYS A 138 -5.22 -6.34 5.57
CA LYS A 138 -4.98 -6.13 7.01
C LYS A 138 -4.05 -7.19 7.61
N VAL A 139 -4.32 -8.48 7.36
CA VAL A 139 -3.46 -9.61 7.78
C VAL A 139 -2.08 -9.50 7.15
N ARG A 140 -1.97 -9.11 5.87
CA ARG A 140 -0.69 -8.85 5.23
C ARG A 140 0.05 -7.69 5.88
N ARG A 141 -0.61 -6.57 6.22
CA ARG A 141 0.03 -5.43 6.91
C ARG A 141 0.44 -5.77 8.35
N GLN A 142 -0.35 -6.57 9.07
CA GLN A 142 0.05 -7.10 10.38
C GLN A 142 1.28 -8.01 10.26
N ARG A 143 1.30 -8.93 9.27
CA ARG A 143 2.47 -9.76 8.97
C ARG A 143 3.68 -8.90 8.63
N GLU A 144 3.55 -7.95 7.70
CA GLU A 144 4.65 -7.08 7.23
C GLU A 144 5.19 -6.16 8.34
N GLY A 145 4.34 -5.63 9.23
CA GLY A 145 4.76 -4.95 10.46
C GLY A 145 5.37 -5.89 11.52
N THR A 146 5.30 -7.21 11.31
CA THR A 146 5.86 -8.27 12.16
C THR A 146 7.02 -9.02 11.47
N ILE A 147 7.49 -8.60 10.27
CA ILE A 147 8.67 -9.23 9.63
C ILE A 147 9.95 -8.80 10.35
N SER A 148 10.20 -9.48 11.47
CA SER A 148 11.48 -9.57 12.16
C SER A 148 12.50 -10.35 11.30
N GLY A 149 12.87 -9.77 10.15
CA GLY A 149 13.79 -10.36 9.18
C GLY A 149 14.29 -9.34 8.14
N CYS A 150 13.39 -8.63 7.49
CA CYS A 150 13.69 -7.65 6.42
C CYS A 150 13.86 -6.20 6.94
N GLU A 151 13.86 -6.01 8.27
CA GLU A 151 14.22 -4.74 8.89
C GLU A 151 15.72 -4.45 8.66
N GLY A 152 16.00 -3.74 7.57
CA GLY A 152 17.30 -3.12 7.31
C GLY A 152 17.78 -3.23 5.86
N ASP A 153 17.14 -4.03 5.01
CA ASP A 153 17.58 -4.26 3.62
C ASP A 153 17.28 -3.06 2.68
N CYS A 154 16.63 -2.01 3.19
CA CYS A 154 16.43 -0.76 2.46
C CYS A 154 17.78 -0.06 2.22
N LEU A 155 18.06 0.36 0.98
CA LEU A 155 19.21 1.21 0.69
C LEU A 155 19.08 2.59 1.35
N VAL A 156 20.19 3.10 1.90
CA VAL A 156 20.30 4.48 2.41
C VAL A 156 19.85 5.47 1.33
N GLY A 157 20.39 5.35 0.11
CA GLY A 157 19.93 6.09 -1.05
C GLY A 157 20.11 7.63 -0.98
N PHE A 158 21.01 8.11 -0.12
CA PHE A 158 21.52 9.49 -0.05
C PHE A 158 22.92 9.49 0.60
N GLY A 159 23.68 10.59 0.44
CA GLY A 159 25.01 10.74 1.03
C GLY A 159 26.07 9.76 0.51
N ILE A 160 27.23 9.70 1.18
CA ILE A 160 28.36 8.84 0.78
C ILE A 160 28.04 7.33 0.84
N TYR A 161 27.15 6.92 1.75
CA TYR A 161 26.75 5.52 1.93
C TYR A 161 25.49 5.14 1.12
N ASN A 162 25.13 5.90 0.07
CA ASN A 162 23.88 5.71 -0.67
C ASN A 162 23.64 4.29 -1.22
N ARG A 163 24.70 3.52 -1.47
CA ARG A 163 24.66 2.13 -1.96
C ARG A 163 24.61 1.06 -0.87
N HIS A 164 24.77 1.41 0.41
CA HIS A 164 24.64 0.46 1.51
C HIS A 164 23.18 0.30 1.93
N THR A 165 22.84 -0.89 2.44
CA THR A 165 21.60 -1.09 3.19
C THR A 165 21.66 -0.42 4.57
N PHE A 166 20.50 -0.10 5.16
CA PHE A 166 20.42 0.41 6.54
C PHE A 166 21.08 -0.57 7.53
N LYS A 167 20.96 -1.87 7.26
CA LYS A 167 21.57 -2.95 8.04
C LYS A 167 23.09 -2.92 7.99
N GLU A 168 23.69 -2.91 6.81
CA GLU A 168 25.15 -2.80 6.63
C GLU A 168 25.72 -1.58 7.34
N LEU A 169 25.03 -0.43 7.21
CA LEU A 169 25.45 0.82 7.83
C LEU A 169 25.39 0.77 9.36
N TYR A 170 24.38 0.10 9.94
CA TYR A 170 24.21 -0.02 11.40
C TYR A 170 25.08 -1.13 12.03
N GLU A 171 25.33 -2.23 11.31
CA GLU A 171 26.11 -3.38 11.79
C GLU A 171 27.63 -3.22 11.54
N ALA A 172 28.02 -2.13 10.87
CA ALA A 172 29.38 -1.73 10.60
C ALA A 172 30.28 -1.66 11.84
N LYS A 173 31.52 -2.12 11.69
CA LYS A 173 32.56 -2.10 12.75
C LYS A 173 33.57 -0.97 12.60
N ASP A 174 33.71 -0.39 11.41
CA ASP A 174 34.62 0.73 11.14
C ASP A 174 34.17 2.03 11.86
N ARG A 175 35.09 2.98 11.98
CA ARG A 175 34.87 4.26 12.69
C ARG A 175 33.93 5.18 11.91
N GLU A 176 34.02 5.18 10.58
CA GLU A 176 33.39 6.16 9.69
C GLU A 176 31.87 5.96 9.62
N ARG A 177 31.42 4.71 9.39
CA ARG A 177 30.00 4.34 9.40
C ARG A 177 29.38 4.53 10.77
N LYS A 178 30.10 4.22 11.87
CA LYS A 178 29.66 4.49 13.25
C LYS A 178 29.44 5.98 13.50
N SER A 179 30.43 6.82 13.18
CA SER A 179 30.31 8.28 13.31
C SER A 179 29.14 8.83 12.50
N TYR A 180 28.87 8.26 11.32
CA TYR A 180 27.70 8.61 10.53
C TYR A 180 26.37 8.14 11.15
N VAL A 181 26.29 6.93 11.71
CA VAL A 181 25.10 6.44 12.43
C VAL A 181 24.77 7.34 13.64
N ASP A 182 25.77 7.76 14.41
CA ASP A 182 25.57 8.69 15.52
C ASP A 182 25.20 10.11 15.06
N PHE A 183 25.74 10.59 13.94
CA PHE A 183 25.27 11.83 13.28
C PHE A 183 23.79 11.74 12.85
N ILE A 184 23.36 10.63 12.24
CA ILE A 184 21.96 10.41 11.86
C ILE A 184 21.05 10.35 13.10
N LYS A 185 21.50 9.73 14.21
CA LYS A 185 20.79 9.76 15.49
C LYS A 185 20.57 11.17 16.01
N GLY A 186 21.60 12.03 15.97
CA GLY A 186 21.49 13.45 16.38
C GLY A 186 20.67 14.34 15.42
N SER A 187 20.68 14.02 14.13
CA SER A 187 20.10 14.89 13.07
C SER A 187 18.59 15.16 13.21
N LYS A 188 18.17 16.39 12.88
CA LYS A 188 16.75 16.70 12.62
C LYS A 188 16.36 16.12 11.25
N THR A 189 15.19 15.50 11.15
CA THR A 189 14.76 14.78 9.93
C THR A 189 13.31 15.12 9.56
N SER A 190 13.07 15.47 8.29
CA SER A 190 11.71 15.68 7.77
C SER A 190 10.96 14.36 7.69
N ALA A 191 9.73 14.32 8.20
CA ALA A 191 8.90 13.11 8.21
C ALA A 191 8.73 12.52 6.79
N GLY A 192 8.83 11.19 6.67
CA GLY A 192 8.69 10.47 5.40
C GLY A 192 9.91 10.52 4.46
N SER A 193 10.96 11.27 4.84
CA SER A 193 12.23 11.28 4.11
C SER A 193 13.03 9.98 4.28
N LYS A 194 13.98 9.70 3.38
CA LYS A 194 14.92 8.56 3.53
C LYS A 194 15.74 8.67 4.83
N MET A 195 16.06 9.88 5.26
CA MET A 195 16.84 10.15 6.48
C MET A 195 16.02 9.87 7.75
N ASP A 196 14.75 10.24 7.76
CA ASP A 196 13.77 9.88 8.80
C ASP A 196 13.57 8.36 8.89
N ALA A 197 13.47 7.67 7.75
CA ALA A 197 13.39 6.20 7.70
C ALA A 197 14.65 5.52 8.29
N LEU A 198 15.85 5.99 7.94
CA LEU A 198 17.11 5.47 8.50
C LEU A 198 17.22 5.76 10.01
N LYS A 199 16.87 6.98 10.45
CA LYS A 199 16.88 7.35 11.87
C LYS A 199 15.92 6.49 12.69
N LYS A 200 14.70 6.26 12.19
CA LYS A 200 13.71 5.36 12.81
C LYS A 200 14.25 3.93 12.92
N TYR A 201 14.88 3.41 11.87
CA TYR A 201 15.51 2.08 11.90
C TYR A 201 16.58 1.96 12.99
N ILE A 202 17.52 2.92 13.06
CA ILE A 202 18.61 2.90 14.03
C ILE A 202 18.06 2.89 15.47
N LEU A 203 17.12 3.77 15.79
CA LEU A 203 16.49 3.85 17.12
C LEU A 203 15.72 2.57 17.46
N GLN A 204 15.02 1.98 16.49
CA GLN A 204 14.29 0.72 16.67
C GLN A 204 15.24 -0.47 16.92
N ARG A 205 16.40 -0.54 16.23
CA ARG A 205 17.44 -1.55 16.48
C ARG A 205 18.07 -1.37 17.86
N GLU A 206 18.36 -0.14 18.29
CA GLU A 206 18.87 0.15 19.63
C GLU A 206 17.86 -0.25 20.73
N GLN A 207 16.57 0.06 20.57
CA GLN A 207 15.51 -0.37 21.50
C GLN A 207 15.35 -1.90 21.56
N LYS A 208 15.44 -2.60 20.42
CA LYS A 208 15.43 -4.07 20.40
C LYS A 208 16.66 -4.66 21.07
N LYS A 209 17.84 -4.06 20.89
CA LYS A 209 19.13 -4.47 21.48
C LYS A 209 19.18 -4.25 22.99
N SER A 210 18.64 -3.14 23.50
CA SER A 210 18.53 -2.90 24.95
C SER A 210 17.51 -3.85 25.60
N ARG A 211 16.33 -4.04 24.98
CA ARG A 211 15.30 -4.98 25.47
C ARG A 211 15.77 -6.44 25.45
N ALA A 212 16.63 -6.83 24.51
CA ALA A 212 17.31 -8.13 24.53
C ALA A 212 18.33 -8.22 25.68
N LYS A 213 19.19 -7.20 25.86
CA LYS A 213 20.21 -7.17 26.92
C LYS A 213 19.62 -7.16 28.34
N GLY A 214 18.40 -6.65 28.51
CA GLY A 214 17.65 -6.70 29.77
C GLY A 214 17.09 -8.08 30.12
N ARG A 215 16.96 -9.00 29.16
CA ARG A 215 16.57 -10.40 29.42
C ARG A 215 17.81 -11.30 29.60
N LYS A 216 18.49 -11.15 30.74
CA LYS A 216 19.30 -12.27 31.28
C LYS A 216 18.37 -13.23 32.03
N PRO A 217 18.51 -14.55 31.87
CA PRO A 217 17.86 -15.49 32.79
C PRO A 217 18.48 -15.33 34.18
N PHE A 218 17.64 -15.28 35.21
CA PHE A 218 18.12 -15.49 36.58
C PHE A 218 18.48 -16.97 36.70
N ALA A 219 19.72 -17.28 37.07
CA ALA A 219 20.15 -18.66 37.21
C ALA A 219 19.58 -19.23 38.50
N SER A 220 18.52 -20.03 38.40
CA SER A 220 17.98 -20.79 39.51
C SER A 220 18.96 -21.90 39.92
N SER A 221 19.95 -21.55 40.74
CA SER A 221 20.81 -22.50 41.43
C SER A 221 19.96 -23.40 42.31
N ALA A 222 19.90 -24.69 41.96
CA ALA A 222 19.17 -25.67 42.76
C ALA A 222 19.81 -25.85 44.14
N SER A 223 18.99 -25.97 45.18
CA SER A 223 19.38 -26.51 46.47
C SER A 223 18.19 -27.24 47.07
N SER A 224 18.36 -28.54 47.34
CA SER A 224 17.31 -29.40 47.90
C SER A 224 17.57 -29.60 49.40
N ALA A 225 16.57 -29.32 50.25
CA ALA A 225 16.48 -29.91 51.58
C ALA A 225 15.06 -29.80 52.17
N SER A 226 14.52 -30.96 52.60
CA SER A 226 13.66 -31.20 53.77
C SER A 226 12.36 -30.39 54.01
N GLN A 227 11.26 -31.12 54.16
CA GLN A 227 10.12 -30.72 55.02
C GLN A 227 10.49 -30.94 56.53
N PRO A 228 9.70 -30.45 57.50
CA PRO A 228 8.46 -31.16 57.88
C PRO A 228 7.22 -30.27 58.14
N VAL A 229 6.05 -30.90 58.09
CA VAL A 229 4.74 -30.47 58.64
C VAL A 229 4.67 -30.73 60.17
N PRO A 230 3.70 -30.22 60.98
CA PRO A 230 2.31 -29.83 60.67
C PRO A 230 1.87 -28.46 61.30
N HIS A 231 0.62 -27.98 61.20
CA HIS A 231 -0.57 -28.42 61.97
C HIS A 231 -1.93 -28.07 61.32
N THR A 232 -2.97 -28.75 61.82
CA THR A 232 -4.36 -28.85 61.38
C THR A 232 -5.29 -27.68 61.72
N SER A 233 -6.25 -27.38 60.81
CA SER A 233 -7.71 -27.21 61.05
C SER A 233 -8.41 -27.09 59.67
N HIS A 234 -9.48 -27.82 59.32
CA HIS A 234 -10.90 -27.69 59.76
C HIS A 234 -11.42 -26.23 59.62
N LEU A 235 -12.52 -25.88 58.92
CA LEU A 235 -13.67 -26.55 58.26
C LEU A 235 -14.26 -25.56 57.19
N ALA A 236 -15.12 -25.85 56.19
CA ALA A 236 -15.79 -27.05 55.67
C ALA A 236 -16.13 -26.89 54.15
N SER A 237 -17.14 -27.59 53.61
CA SER A 237 -17.73 -27.46 52.25
C SER A 237 -19.18 -28.05 52.25
N PRO A 238 -20.01 -28.05 51.17
CA PRO A 238 -20.03 -27.29 49.90
C PRO A 238 -21.43 -26.57 49.66
N PRO A 239 -22.27 -26.71 48.57
CA PRO A 239 -23.23 -25.66 48.14
C PRO A 239 -24.74 -26.07 48.35
N PRO A 240 -25.70 -26.35 47.39
CA PRO A 240 -25.71 -26.44 45.91
C PRO A 240 -26.89 -25.74 45.12
N THR A 241 -26.71 -25.60 43.78
CA THR A 241 -27.69 -25.59 42.64
C THR A 241 -28.95 -24.68 42.58
N GLN A 242 -29.15 -24.04 41.40
CA GLN A 242 -30.40 -23.85 40.58
C GLN A 242 -30.57 -22.41 40.02
N SER A 243 -31.29 -22.11 38.92
CA SER A 243 -31.65 -22.83 37.67
C SER A 243 -32.44 -21.88 36.73
N SER A 244 -32.78 -22.33 35.52
CA SER A 244 -33.87 -21.84 34.64
C SER A 244 -33.62 -20.70 33.63
N LEU A 245 -34.57 -20.62 32.67
CA LEU A 245 -34.57 -19.91 31.39
C LEU A 245 -35.27 -18.54 31.51
N SER A 246 -35.09 -17.64 30.53
CA SER A 246 -36.18 -17.19 29.64
C SER A 246 -35.78 -16.12 28.60
N GLN A 247 -36.10 -16.42 27.34
CA GLN A 247 -36.65 -15.47 26.35
C GLN A 247 -38.14 -15.84 26.16
N PRO A 248 -39.01 -15.12 25.38
CA PRO A 248 -38.76 -13.97 24.49
C PRO A 248 -39.78 -12.82 24.65
N SER A 249 -39.68 -11.79 23.80
CA SER A 249 -40.87 -11.15 23.19
C SER A 249 -40.54 -10.43 21.89
N TYR A 250 -41.48 -10.44 20.94
CA TYR A 250 -41.44 -9.65 19.71
C TYR A 250 -42.18 -8.31 19.92
N SER A 251 -41.85 -7.28 19.14
CA SER A 251 -42.83 -6.26 18.79
C SER A 251 -42.56 -5.66 17.40
N THR A 252 -43.60 -5.58 16.59
CA THR A 252 -43.57 -5.09 15.21
C THR A 252 -44.17 -3.70 15.14
N ARG A 253 -43.49 -2.73 14.52
CA ARG A 253 -44.20 -1.59 13.92
C ARG A 253 -43.51 -1.06 12.66
N ALA A 254 -44.10 -1.35 11.51
CA ALA A 254 -43.85 -0.57 10.30
C ALA A 254 -44.52 0.81 10.41
N ASN A 255 -44.00 1.80 9.69
CA ASN A 255 -44.77 3.00 9.36
C ASN A 255 -44.46 3.43 7.91
N ARG A 256 -45.47 4.01 7.24
CA ARG A 256 -45.51 4.21 5.79
C ARG A 256 -45.14 5.63 5.37
N CYS A 257 -44.72 5.76 4.11
CA CYS A 257 -44.44 6.96 3.33
C CYS A 257 -45.24 8.23 3.69
N ARG A 258 -44.61 9.39 3.45
CA ARG A 258 -45.32 10.61 3.02
C ARG A 258 -44.54 11.28 1.90
N SER A 259 -45.25 11.85 0.92
CA SER A 259 -44.68 12.35 -0.34
C SER A 259 -45.12 13.78 -0.63
N SER A 260 -44.16 14.65 -0.92
CA SER A 260 -44.32 16.02 -1.46
C SER A 260 -42.92 16.60 -1.74
N GLY A 261 -42.54 17.17 -2.88
CA GLY A 261 -43.28 17.39 -4.14
C GLY A 261 -43.54 18.87 -4.41
N PHE A 262 -42.72 19.49 -5.27
CA PHE A 262 -42.85 20.71 -6.10
C PHE A 262 -41.43 20.89 -6.75
N SER A 263 -41.19 21.18 -8.05
CA SER A 263 -41.69 22.18 -9.02
C SER A 263 -41.23 23.62 -8.72
N HIS A 264 -40.74 24.43 -9.68
CA HIS A 264 -40.44 24.19 -11.12
C HIS A 264 -39.55 25.33 -11.71
N GLY A 265 -38.89 25.09 -12.86
CA GLY A 265 -38.32 26.11 -13.76
C GLY A 265 -36.92 26.69 -13.39
N GLY A 266 -36.16 27.28 -14.34
CA GLY A 266 -36.34 27.28 -15.80
C GLY A 266 -35.52 28.37 -16.54
N GLY A 267 -34.95 28.04 -17.71
CA GLY A 267 -34.31 28.97 -18.66
C GLY A 267 -32.89 29.48 -18.30
N ASP A 268 -32.09 29.98 -19.25
CA ASP A 268 -32.19 29.79 -20.71
C ASP A 268 -30.85 30.05 -21.45
N THR A 269 -30.86 29.91 -22.78
CA THR A 269 -29.76 30.03 -23.75
C THR A 269 -28.85 31.27 -23.66
N GLY A 270 -27.58 31.10 -24.04
CA GLY A 270 -26.67 32.17 -24.49
C GLY A 270 -25.45 31.59 -25.21
N ALA A 271 -25.06 32.12 -26.37
CA ALA A 271 -24.12 31.45 -27.29
C ALA A 271 -23.08 32.38 -27.94
N SER A 272 -21.90 31.79 -28.22
CA SER A 272 -20.91 32.15 -29.26
C SER A 272 -20.20 33.52 -29.21
N THR A 273 -18.87 33.50 -29.40
CA THR A 273 -18.12 34.16 -30.51
C THR A 273 -16.67 34.53 -30.12
N THR A 274 -15.79 34.57 -31.13
CA THR A 274 -14.35 34.92 -31.18
C THR A 274 -14.01 36.31 -30.59
N THR A 275 -12.76 36.70 -30.27
CA THR A 275 -11.50 36.67 -31.08
C THR A 275 -10.19 36.73 -30.26
N ASN A 276 -9.05 36.51 -30.94
CA ASN A 276 -7.67 36.78 -30.46
C ASN A 276 -7.42 38.26 -30.08
N LEU A 277 -6.33 38.53 -29.33
CA LEU A 277 -5.26 39.45 -29.75
C LEU A 277 -3.98 39.36 -28.88
N ASN A 278 -2.82 39.29 -29.56
CA ASN A 278 -1.43 39.64 -29.22
C ASN A 278 -0.93 39.80 -27.76
N ALA A 279 0.21 39.15 -27.46
CA ALA A 279 1.47 39.87 -27.14
C ALA A 279 2.73 38.98 -27.30
N ASP A 280 3.52 39.23 -28.35
CA ASP A 280 4.98 38.98 -28.41
C ASP A 280 5.72 40.04 -27.53
N PRO A 281 7.06 40.00 -27.24
CA PRO A 281 8.13 39.47 -28.10
C PRO A 281 9.38 38.81 -27.43
N LEU A 282 10.17 38.08 -28.23
CA LEU A 282 11.54 38.48 -28.66
C LEU A 282 12.34 37.31 -29.28
N THR A 283 12.72 37.45 -30.54
CA THR A 283 13.72 36.61 -31.21
C THR A 283 14.99 37.40 -31.51
N SER A 284 16.16 36.81 -31.22
CA SER A 284 17.45 37.20 -31.80
C SER A 284 18.39 35.97 -31.71
N PHE A 285 18.61 35.23 -32.80
CA PHE A 285 19.61 35.48 -33.84
C PHE A 285 21.06 35.59 -33.34
N GLY A 286 21.81 34.49 -33.52
CA GLY A 286 23.27 34.42 -33.40
C GLY A 286 23.76 33.22 -34.22
N ALA A 287 24.57 33.47 -35.27
CA ALA A 287 24.65 32.55 -36.39
C ALA A 287 26.04 31.91 -36.62
N LYS A 288 26.02 30.57 -36.74
CA LYS A 288 26.72 29.76 -37.75
C LYS A 288 28.27 29.69 -37.76
N SER A 289 28.74 28.43 -37.80
CA SER A 289 29.97 27.91 -38.45
C SER A 289 31.36 28.32 -37.94
N ARG A 290 32.16 27.28 -37.59
CA ARG A 290 33.29 26.86 -38.44
C ARG A 290 33.64 25.37 -38.25
N SER A 291 34.62 24.88 -39.00
CA SER A 291 34.92 23.46 -39.22
C SER A 291 36.40 23.15 -38.95
N LYS A 292 36.69 21.86 -38.72
CA LYS A 292 37.81 21.05 -39.29
C LYS A 292 38.87 20.54 -38.31
N ALA A 293 39.21 19.25 -38.49
CA ALA A 293 40.28 18.45 -37.87
C ALA A 293 40.22 18.24 -36.34
N GLY A 294 40.67 17.12 -35.76
CA GLY A 294 41.12 15.85 -36.35
C GLY A 294 42.59 15.50 -36.07
N VAL A 295 42.83 14.65 -35.07
CA VAL A 295 44.12 13.96 -34.77
C VAL A 295 43.79 12.53 -34.31
N SER A 296 44.73 11.59 -34.47
CA SER A 296 44.55 10.13 -34.26
C SER A 296 45.54 9.58 -33.22
N SER A 297 45.20 8.41 -32.68
CA SER A 297 46.09 7.47 -31.96
C SER A 297 46.54 7.92 -30.55
N PHE A 298 46.88 7.01 -29.63
CA PHE A 298 46.94 5.53 -29.69
C PHE A 298 45.95 4.88 -28.72
#